data_AF-C2M926-F1
#
_entry.id   AF-C2M926-F1
#
_cell.length_a   1.000
_cell.length_b   1.000
_cell.length_c   1.000
_cell.angle_alpha   90.00
_cell.angle_beta   90.00
_cell.angle_gamma   90.00
#
_symmetry.space_group_name_H-M   'P 1'
#
loop_
_entity.id
_entity.type
_entity.pdbx_description
1 polymer ?
#
loop_
_entity_poly.entity_id
_entity_poly.type
_entity_poly.pdbx_seq_one_letter_code
_entity_poly.pdbx_strand_id
1 'polypeptide(L)'
;SDDFVQANFDFYSKTLSGIKEMHPRWRRAVNLLNGTLGEALGEVYVKKYFPEEAKERMKTMISNLQSALKDRISQLEWMSDETKQKAIEKLSNFTVKIGYPDKWKDYSKLNISEDKSFVDNVRSAIQFEHDFNMSELGQPVDRSRWLMNPQDVNAYYMPTTNEICFPLVSYSLHSLTSMLMTLSTMVLSVWSSVMR
;
A
#
# COMPACT_ATOMS: atom_id res chain seq x y z
N SER A 1 13.61 -4.10 30.29
CA SER A 1 12.71 -4.48 29.18
C SER A 1 13.36 -5.44 28.19
N ASP A 2 14.68 -5.61 28.21
CA ASP A 2 15.39 -6.43 27.22
C ASP A 2 14.96 -7.90 27.23
N ASP A 3 14.67 -8.46 28.41
CA ASP A 3 14.13 -9.82 28.54
C ASP A 3 12.81 -10.01 27.79
N PHE A 4 11.89 -9.02 27.85
CA PHE A 4 10.64 -9.06 27.11
C PHE A 4 10.86 -8.98 25.59
N VAL A 5 11.80 -8.12 25.16
CA VAL A 5 12.16 -7.99 23.74
C VAL A 5 12.78 -9.28 23.22
N GLN A 6 13.64 -9.91 24.01
CA GLN A 6 14.32 -11.16 23.67
C GLN A 6 13.33 -12.32 23.62
N ALA A 7 12.46 -12.48 24.62
CA ALA A 7 11.43 -13.51 24.63
C ALA A 7 10.49 -13.40 23.41
N ASN A 8 10.08 -12.17 23.05
CA ASN A 8 9.27 -11.95 21.84
C ASN A 8 10.03 -12.35 20.56
N PHE A 9 11.32 -11.99 20.45
CA PHE A 9 12.14 -12.35 19.30
C PHE A 9 12.36 -13.87 19.18
N ASP A 10 12.67 -14.54 20.29
CA ASP A 10 12.93 -15.98 20.31
C ASP A 10 11.71 -16.80 19.85
N PHE A 11 10.51 -16.37 20.22
CA PHE A 11 9.28 -17.01 19.76
C PHE A 11 8.91 -16.59 18.33
N TYR A 12 8.60 -15.31 18.09
CA TYR A 12 7.97 -14.88 16.84
C TYR A 12 8.95 -14.79 15.66
N SER A 13 10.21 -14.41 15.90
CA SER A 13 11.17 -14.23 14.81
C SER A 13 12.04 -15.46 14.61
N LYS A 14 12.59 -16.03 15.69
CA LYS A 14 13.52 -17.15 15.60
C LYS A 14 12.79 -18.48 15.39
N THR A 15 11.85 -18.84 16.28
CA THR A 15 11.11 -20.10 16.18
C THR A 15 10.17 -20.12 14.97
N LEU A 16 9.31 -19.09 14.81
CA LEU A 16 8.28 -19.11 13.75
C LEU A 16 8.79 -18.70 12.35
N SER A 17 9.82 -17.87 12.25
CA SER A 17 10.30 -17.32 10.96
C SER A 17 11.76 -17.65 10.64
N GLY A 18 12.47 -18.38 11.51
CA GLY A 18 13.86 -18.80 11.27
C GLY A 18 14.90 -17.67 11.31
N ILE A 19 14.53 -16.48 11.79
CA ILE A 19 15.43 -15.32 11.83
C ILE A 19 16.48 -15.53 12.93
N LYS A 20 17.76 -15.49 12.53
CA LYS A 20 18.88 -15.79 13.44
C LYS A 20 19.23 -14.65 14.39
N GLU A 21 19.11 -13.41 13.91
CA GLU A 21 19.55 -12.22 14.64
C GLU A 21 18.50 -11.11 14.59
N MET A 22 18.33 -10.42 15.72
CA MET A 22 17.41 -9.31 15.83
C MET A 22 17.95 -8.11 15.03
N HIS A 23 17.05 -7.40 14.34
CA HIS A 23 17.43 -6.18 13.67
C HIS A 23 18.02 -5.13 14.63
N PRO A 24 19.01 -4.35 14.16
CA PRO A 24 19.59 -3.27 14.94
C PRO A 24 18.50 -2.27 15.37
N ARG A 25 18.71 -1.61 16.52
CA ARG A 25 17.68 -0.79 17.17
C ARG A 25 17.12 0.30 16.26
N TRP A 26 17.96 0.95 15.45
CA TRP A 26 17.53 1.98 14.51
C TRP A 26 16.49 1.46 13.50
N ARG A 27 16.66 0.24 12.99
CA ARG A 27 15.75 -0.36 12.01
C ARG A 27 14.40 -0.70 12.65
N ARG A 28 14.42 -1.18 13.90
CA ARG A 28 13.20 -1.41 14.68
C ARG A 28 12.45 -0.11 14.98
N ALA A 29 13.18 0.98 15.27
CA ALA A 29 12.58 2.30 15.46
C ALA A 29 11.94 2.85 14.16
N VAL A 30 12.62 2.70 13.02
CA VAL A 30 12.05 3.07 11.71
C VAL A 30 10.80 2.24 11.40
N ASN A 31 10.81 0.93 11.66
CA ASN A 31 9.62 0.09 11.45
C ASN A 31 8.43 0.52 12.32
N LEU A 32 8.68 0.93 13.58
CA LEU A 32 7.65 1.47 14.44
C LEU A 32 7.07 2.78 13.86
N LEU A 33 7.92 3.70 13.41
CA LEU A 33 7.48 4.94 12.76
C LEU A 33 6.69 4.63 11.49
N ASN A 34 7.12 3.66 10.67
CA ASN A 34 6.39 3.25 9.47
C ASN A 34 4.99 2.72 9.79
N GLY A 35 4.82 2.01 10.91
CA GLY A 35 3.53 1.45 11.31
C GLY A 35 2.60 2.42 12.05
N THR A 36 3.10 3.54 12.56
CA THR A 36 2.33 4.49 13.39
C THR A 36 2.16 5.87 12.74
N LEU A 37 3.18 6.33 12.06
CA LEU A 37 3.32 7.65 11.43
C LEU A 37 3.73 7.51 9.95
N GLY A 38 3.38 6.37 9.33
CA GLY A 38 3.90 5.97 8.03
C GLY A 38 3.64 7.01 6.94
N GLU A 39 2.46 7.60 6.92
CA GLU A 39 2.10 8.59 5.90
C GLU A 39 2.86 9.91 6.07
N ALA A 40 3.06 10.37 7.31
CA ALA A 40 3.89 11.54 7.60
C ALA A 40 5.37 11.30 7.26
N LEU A 41 5.89 10.11 7.55
CA LEU A 41 7.22 9.69 7.11
C LEU A 41 7.31 9.67 5.57
N GLY A 42 6.24 9.22 4.90
CA GLY A 42 6.13 9.17 3.45
C GLY A 42 6.17 10.54 2.80
N GLU A 43 5.50 11.55 3.37
CA GLU A 43 5.57 12.92 2.87
C GLU A 43 7.02 13.46 2.85
N VAL A 44 7.76 13.25 3.94
CA VAL A 44 9.18 13.64 4.03
C VAL A 44 10.04 12.85 3.04
N TYR A 45 9.77 11.54 2.90
CA TYR A 45 10.51 10.66 2.01
C TYR A 45 10.31 11.02 0.54
N VAL A 46 9.06 11.26 0.12
CA VAL A 46 8.69 11.67 -1.24
C VAL A 46 9.38 12.97 -1.61
N LYS A 47 9.31 13.99 -0.74
CA LYS A 47 9.93 15.29 -0.98
C LYS A 47 11.43 15.21 -1.25
N LYS A 48 12.11 14.23 -0.66
CA LYS A 48 13.56 14.07 -0.76
C LYS A 48 14.00 13.13 -1.89
N TYR A 49 13.21 12.10 -2.18
CA TYR A 49 13.67 10.98 -3.00
C TYR A 49 12.82 10.70 -4.24
N PHE A 50 11.68 11.38 -4.43
CA PHE A 50 10.80 11.11 -5.57
C PHE A 50 10.90 12.16 -6.68
N PRO A 51 11.48 11.81 -7.84
CA PRO A 51 11.43 12.68 -9.00
C PRO A 51 10.05 12.57 -9.67
N GLU A 52 9.46 13.71 -10.01
CA GLU A 52 8.15 13.77 -10.68
C GLU A 52 8.14 13.03 -12.03
N GLU A 53 9.30 12.97 -12.71
CA GLU A 53 9.48 12.21 -13.95
C GLU A 53 9.13 10.71 -13.79
N ALA A 54 9.40 10.13 -12.62
CA ALA A 54 9.05 8.75 -12.34
C ALA A 54 7.52 8.54 -12.37
N LYS A 55 6.75 9.53 -11.91
CA LYS A 55 5.27 9.48 -11.95
C LYS A 55 4.77 9.40 -13.40
N GLU A 56 5.32 10.22 -14.29
CA GLU A 56 4.91 10.24 -15.71
C GLU A 56 5.29 8.97 -16.47
N ARG A 57 6.48 8.42 -16.21
CA ARG A 57 6.87 7.12 -16.77
C ARG A 57 5.92 5.99 -16.33
N MET A 58 5.51 5.99 -15.06
CA MET A 58 4.57 5.01 -14.53
C MET A 58 3.17 5.15 -15.16
N LYS A 59 2.66 6.38 -15.30
CA LYS A 59 1.40 6.63 -16.03
C LYS A 59 1.43 6.05 -17.44
N THR A 60 2.53 6.27 -18.16
CA THR A 60 2.73 5.73 -19.52
C THR A 60 2.73 4.20 -19.52
N MET A 61 3.45 3.57 -18.59
CA MET A 61 3.50 2.12 -18.48
C MET A 61 2.12 1.52 -18.14
N ILE A 62 1.37 2.13 -17.23
CA ILE A 62 0.01 1.68 -16.87
C ILE A 62 -0.94 1.82 -18.05
N SER A 63 -0.87 2.92 -18.80
CA SER A 63 -1.65 3.07 -20.03
C SER A 63 -1.35 1.97 -21.05
N ASN A 64 -0.06 1.67 -21.27
CA ASN A 64 0.35 0.61 -22.19
C ASN A 64 -0.16 -0.77 -21.72
N LEU A 65 -0.12 -1.01 -20.41
CA LEU A 65 -0.62 -2.24 -19.82
C LEU A 65 -2.14 -2.37 -19.98
N GLN A 66 -2.90 -1.29 -19.74
CA GLN A 66 -4.35 -1.30 -19.94
C GLN A 66 -4.71 -1.63 -21.40
N SER A 67 -4.00 -1.06 -22.37
CA SER A 67 -4.18 -1.38 -23.78
C SER A 67 -3.88 -2.86 -24.07
N ALA A 68 -2.73 -3.37 -23.63
CA ALA A 68 -2.35 -4.76 -23.86
C ALA A 68 -3.32 -5.77 -23.22
N LEU A 69 -3.82 -5.45 -22.01
CA LEU A 69 -4.82 -6.28 -21.34
C LEU A 69 -6.18 -6.25 -22.05
N LYS A 70 -6.59 -5.09 -22.57
CA LYS A 70 -7.82 -4.97 -23.36
C LYS A 70 -7.76 -5.83 -24.63
N ASP A 71 -6.64 -5.76 -25.35
CA ASP A 71 -6.41 -6.55 -26.56
C ASP A 71 -6.45 -8.05 -26.23
N ARG A 72 -5.77 -8.46 -25.15
CA ARG A 72 -5.79 -9.84 -24.68
C ARG A 72 -7.19 -10.31 -24.33
N ILE A 73 -7.97 -9.54 -23.55
CA ILE A 73 -9.35 -9.91 -23.15
C ILE A 73 -10.23 -10.12 -24.38
N SER A 74 -10.08 -9.25 -25.39
CA SER A 74 -10.87 -9.32 -26.62
C SER A 74 -10.66 -10.64 -27.38
N GLN A 75 -9.45 -11.20 -27.29
CA GLN A 75 -9.05 -12.44 -27.97
C GLN A 75 -9.32 -13.73 -27.18
N LEU A 76 -9.87 -13.66 -25.95
CA LEU A 76 -10.11 -14.86 -25.13
C LEU A 76 -11.32 -15.67 -25.66
N GLU A 77 -11.05 -16.78 -26.34
CA GLU A 77 -12.10 -17.65 -26.92
C GLU A 77 -13.02 -18.31 -25.89
N TRP A 78 -12.53 -18.50 -24.66
CA TRP A 78 -13.31 -19.12 -23.59
C TRP A 78 -14.33 -18.17 -22.93
N MET A 79 -14.28 -16.87 -23.22
CA MET A 79 -15.22 -15.85 -22.70
C MET A 79 -16.31 -15.53 -23.72
N SER A 80 -17.57 -15.41 -23.27
CA SER A 80 -18.63 -14.82 -24.08
C SER A 80 -18.35 -13.34 -24.37
N ASP A 81 -18.95 -12.81 -25.43
CA ASP A 81 -18.78 -11.39 -25.80
C ASP A 81 -19.34 -10.45 -24.71
N GLU A 82 -20.43 -10.82 -24.04
CA GLU A 82 -20.99 -10.07 -22.91
C GLU A 82 -19.99 -9.97 -21.75
N THR A 83 -19.38 -11.10 -21.37
CA THR A 83 -18.37 -11.18 -20.32
C THR A 83 -17.12 -10.36 -20.69
N LYS A 84 -16.69 -10.38 -21.95
CA LYS A 84 -15.56 -9.55 -22.43
C LYS A 84 -15.87 -8.06 -22.31
N GLN A 85 -17.06 -7.62 -22.72
CA GLN A 85 -17.47 -6.22 -22.60
C GLN A 85 -17.43 -5.74 -21.15
N LYS A 86 -17.96 -6.54 -20.21
CA LYS A 86 -17.92 -6.23 -18.77
C LYS A 86 -16.50 -6.18 -18.21
N ALA A 87 -15.62 -7.09 -18.63
CA ALA A 87 -14.22 -7.08 -18.23
C ALA A 87 -13.47 -5.85 -18.74
N ILE A 88 -13.73 -5.44 -19.99
CA ILE A 88 -13.14 -4.22 -20.58
C ILE A 88 -13.69 -2.97 -19.88
N GLU A 89 -14.98 -2.92 -19.58
CA GLU A 89 -15.60 -1.82 -18.81
C GLU A 89 -14.95 -1.66 -17.43
N LYS A 90 -14.72 -2.77 -16.72
CA LYS A 90 -14.00 -2.76 -15.43
C LYS A 90 -12.57 -2.26 -15.58
N LEU A 91 -11.85 -2.73 -16.60
CA LEU A 91 -10.47 -2.32 -16.91
C LEU A 91 -10.36 -0.82 -17.24
N SER A 92 -11.32 -0.26 -17.97
CA SER A 92 -11.35 1.17 -18.31
C SER A 92 -11.67 2.08 -17.12
N ASN A 93 -12.34 1.54 -16.10
CA ASN A 93 -12.78 2.28 -14.92
C ASN A 93 -11.83 2.15 -13.73
N PHE A 94 -10.57 1.72 -13.93
CA PHE A 94 -9.59 1.66 -12.85
C PHE A 94 -9.22 3.06 -12.35
N THR A 95 -9.28 3.24 -11.03
CA THR A 95 -8.61 4.37 -10.39
C THR A 95 -7.13 4.02 -10.21
N VAL A 96 -6.23 4.90 -10.65
CA VAL A 96 -4.78 4.64 -10.62
C VAL A 96 -4.10 5.58 -9.62
N LYS A 97 -3.47 5.01 -8.60
CA LYS A 97 -2.72 5.71 -7.54
C LYS A 97 -1.21 5.46 -7.74
N ILE A 98 -0.42 6.52 -7.87
CA ILE A 98 1.01 6.42 -8.23
C ILE A 98 1.87 7.31 -7.32
N GLY A 99 2.84 6.70 -6.65
CA GLY A 99 3.82 7.36 -5.80
C GLY A 99 3.30 7.73 -4.42
N TYR A 100 2.42 8.74 -4.35
CA TYR A 100 1.97 9.36 -3.11
C TYR A 100 0.54 9.95 -3.23
N PRO A 101 -0.20 10.12 -2.12
CA PRO A 101 -1.53 10.73 -2.12
C PRO A 101 -1.50 12.22 -2.44
N ASP A 102 -2.56 12.72 -3.08
CA ASP A 102 -2.75 14.16 -3.30
C ASP A 102 -3.15 14.89 -2.00
N LYS A 103 -3.72 14.16 -1.03
CA LYS A 103 -4.12 14.66 0.28
C LYS A 103 -3.52 13.78 1.38
N TRP A 104 -2.73 14.40 2.26
CA TRP A 104 -2.11 13.74 3.40
C TRP A 104 -3.06 13.63 4.60
N LYS A 105 -2.91 12.58 5.40
CA LYS A 105 -3.55 12.42 6.70
C LYS A 105 -3.13 13.55 7.64
N ASP A 106 -4.13 14.14 8.31
CA ASP A 106 -3.89 15.17 9.32
C ASP A 106 -3.54 14.56 10.68
N TYR A 107 -2.31 14.79 11.13
CA TYR A 107 -1.80 14.33 12.43
C TYR A 107 -1.92 15.41 13.53
N SER A 108 -2.64 16.52 13.30
CA SER A 108 -2.76 17.64 14.26
C SER A 108 -3.25 17.22 15.66
N LYS A 109 -4.07 16.18 15.75
CA LYS A 109 -4.60 15.63 17.02
C LYS A 109 -3.65 14.64 17.70
N LEU A 110 -2.57 14.22 17.04
CA LEU A 110 -1.60 13.29 17.61
C LEU A 110 -0.67 14.03 18.57
N ASN A 111 -0.70 13.62 19.84
CA ASN A 111 0.09 14.23 20.89
C ASN A 111 1.32 13.37 21.24
N ILE A 112 2.47 13.68 20.62
CA ILE A 112 3.77 13.09 20.93
C ILE A 112 4.67 14.19 21.53
N SER A 113 5.40 13.87 22.60
CA SER A 113 6.35 14.80 23.23
C SER A 113 7.58 14.06 23.76
N GLU A 114 8.73 14.74 23.78
CA GLU A 114 9.96 14.27 24.42
C GLU A 114 9.82 14.17 25.94
N ASP A 115 8.88 14.92 26.55
CA ASP A 115 8.58 14.87 27.98
C ASP A 115 7.83 13.59 28.40
N LYS A 116 7.28 12.84 27.43
CA LYS A 116 6.55 11.60 27.67
C LYS A 116 7.50 10.39 27.61
N SER A 117 7.14 9.33 28.34
CA SER A 117 7.82 8.05 28.14
C SER A 117 7.60 7.53 26.72
N PHE A 118 8.54 6.72 26.22
CA PHE A 118 8.40 6.08 24.91
C PHE A 118 7.10 5.26 24.79
N VAL A 119 6.70 4.55 25.86
CA VAL A 119 5.47 3.76 25.86
C VAL A 119 4.24 4.64 25.77
N ASP A 120 4.24 5.81 26.41
CA ASP A 120 3.10 6.74 26.35
C ASP A 120 2.98 7.41 24.98
N ASN A 121 4.10 7.68 24.31
CA ASN A 121 4.11 8.12 22.91
C ASN A 121 3.53 7.05 21.98
N VAL A 122 3.93 5.78 22.16
CA VAL A 122 3.36 4.66 21.38
C VAL A 122 1.85 4.51 21.64
N ARG A 123 1.41 4.59 22.90
CA ARG A 123 -0.02 4.57 23.24
C ARG A 123 -0.78 5.72 22.61
N SER A 124 -0.20 6.92 22.58
CA SER A 124 -0.80 8.10 21.95
C SER A 124 -1.00 7.88 20.45
N ALA A 125 -0.03 7.27 19.76
CA ALA A 125 -0.15 6.93 18.34
C ALA A 125 -1.21 5.85 18.07
N ILE A 126 -1.29 4.81 18.92
CA ILE A 126 -2.33 3.78 18.82
C ILE A 126 -3.72 4.38 19.02
N GLN A 127 -3.88 5.23 20.03
CA GLN A 127 -5.17 5.88 20.32
C GLN A 127 -5.59 6.79 19.16
N PHE A 128 -4.66 7.57 18.59
CA PHE A 128 -4.94 8.42 17.44
C PHE A 128 -5.45 7.61 16.24
N GLU A 129 -4.79 6.50 15.89
CA GLU A 129 -5.22 5.67 14.75
C GLU A 129 -6.57 4.99 15.03
N HIS A 130 -6.82 4.58 16.28
CA HIS A 130 -8.13 4.09 16.69
C HIS A 130 -9.22 5.16 16.50
N ASP A 131 -9.02 6.36 17.03
CA ASP A 131 -9.99 7.44 16.96
C ASP A 131 -10.25 7.90 15.52
N PHE A 132 -9.20 7.91 14.70
CA PHE A 132 -9.31 8.15 13.27
C PHE A 132 -10.19 7.09 12.61
N ASN A 133 -9.93 5.79 12.82
CA ASN A 133 -10.75 4.72 12.26
C ASN A 133 -12.20 4.76 12.74
N MET A 134 -12.42 5.11 14.01
CA MET A 134 -13.77 5.29 14.57
C MET A 134 -14.50 6.47 13.94
N SER A 135 -13.80 7.56 13.60
CA SER A 135 -14.39 8.73 12.96
C SER A 135 -14.92 8.48 11.54
N GLU A 136 -14.44 7.43 10.89
CA GLU A 136 -14.87 7.04 9.54
C GLU A 136 -16.17 6.22 9.56
N LEU A 137 -16.62 5.74 10.73
CA LEU A 137 -17.85 4.96 10.82
C LEU A 137 -19.07 5.80 10.45
N GLY A 138 -19.89 5.28 9.53
CA GLY A 138 -21.07 5.97 9.03
C GLY A 138 -20.77 7.08 8.01
N GLN A 139 -19.50 7.33 7.68
CA GLN A 139 -19.11 8.28 6.64
C GLN A 139 -19.03 7.59 5.26
N PRO A 140 -19.19 8.36 4.16
CA PRO A 140 -18.92 7.85 2.83
C PRO A 140 -17.46 7.39 2.68
N VAL A 141 -17.22 6.39 1.83
CA VAL A 141 -15.87 5.89 1.54
C VAL A 141 -15.04 6.98 0.86
N ASP A 142 -13.95 7.41 1.50
CA ASP A 142 -12.97 8.30 0.90
C ASP A 142 -12.05 7.54 -0.06
N ARG A 143 -12.31 7.68 -1.36
CA ARG A 143 -11.52 7.05 -2.43
C ARG A 143 -10.15 7.68 -2.64
N SER A 144 -9.88 8.85 -2.04
CA SER A 144 -8.56 9.47 -2.12
C SER A 144 -7.53 8.81 -1.20
N ARG A 145 -7.99 8.06 -0.18
CA ARG A 145 -7.13 7.42 0.83
C ARG A 145 -6.32 6.26 0.29
N TRP A 146 -5.11 6.10 0.81
CA TRP A 146 -4.20 5.02 0.45
C TRP A 146 -4.18 3.94 1.52
N LEU A 147 -3.97 2.69 1.10
CA LEU A 147 -3.83 1.54 2.00
C LEU A 147 -2.37 1.16 2.27
N MET A 148 -1.44 1.85 1.62
CA MET A 148 -0.01 1.68 1.77
C MET A 148 0.65 3.05 1.88
N ASN A 149 1.73 3.12 2.65
CA ASN A 149 2.53 4.33 2.71
C ASN A 149 3.38 4.47 1.43
N PRO A 150 3.73 5.69 1.02
CA PRO A 150 4.56 5.90 -0.18
C PRO A 150 5.85 5.06 -0.20
N GLN A 151 6.52 4.91 0.94
CA GLN A 151 7.79 4.19 1.07
C GLN A 151 7.67 2.65 1.10
N ASP A 152 6.45 2.10 1.11
CA ASP A 152 6.28 0.65 1.13
C ASP A 152 6.72 0.03 -0.22
N VAL A 153 7.47 -1.08 -0.17
CA VAL A 153 7.95 -1.78 -1.38
C VAL A 153 6.94 -2.85 -1.79
N ASN A 154 5.76 -2.42 -2.24
CA ASN A 154 4.67 -3.29 -2.62
C ASN A 154 3.75 -2.59 -3.63
N ALA A 155 2.68 -3.26 -4.08
CA ALA A 155 1.59 -2.67 -4.83
C ALA A 155 0.29 -3.42 -4.49
N TYR A 156 -0.86 -2.75 -4.56
CA TYR A 156 -2.14 -3.37 -4.24
C TYR A 156 -3.21 -3.11 -5.29
N TYR A 157 -4.22 -3.98 -5.28
CA TYR A 157 -5.49 -3.80 -5.94
C TYR A 157 -6.61 -3.89 -4.88
N MET A 158 -7.52 -2.91 -4.87
CA MET A 158 -8.69 -2.93 -3.98
C MET A 158 -9.97 -3.14 -4.80
N PRO A 159 -10.62 -4.32 -4.68
CA PRO A 159 -11.78 -4.66 -5.51
C PRO A 159 -13.00 -3.76 -5.31
N THR A 160 -13.23 -3.29 -4.08
CA THR A 160 -14.43 -2.53 -3.72
C THR A 160 -14.43 -1.10 -4.30
N THR A 161 -13.26 -0.53 -4.53
CA THR A 161 -13.10 0.79 -5.16
C THR A 161 -12.56 0.72 -6.58
N ASN A 162 -12.30 -0.48 -7.11
CA ASN A 162 -11.70 -0.72 -8.41
C ASN A 162 -10.45 0.14 -8.63
N GLU A 163 -9.53 0.11 -7.66
CA GLU A 163 -8.29 0.90 -7.72
C GLU A 163 -7.05 0.03 -7.71
N ILE A 164 -6.03 0.48 -8.43
CA ILE A 164 -4.66 -0.04 -8.36
C ILE A 164 -3.76 1.03 -7.78
N CYS A 165 -2.83 0.62 -6.92
CA CYS A 165 -1.92 1.52 -6.25
C CYS A 165 -0.48 1.03 -6.33
N PHE A 166 0.40 1.91 -6.76
CA PHE A 166 1.84 1.71 -6.86
C PHE A 166 2.57 2.75 -5.99
N PRO A 167 2.88 2.40 -4.72
CA PRO A 167 3.79 3.16 -3.88
C PRO A 167 5.17 3.44 -4.50
N LEU A 168 5.84 4.44 -3.95
CA LEU A 168 7.06 5.10 -4.41
C LEU A 168 8.29 4.22 -4.65
N VAL A 169 8.40 3.01 -4.08
CA VAL A 169 9.64 2.22 -4.17
C VAL A 169 9.58 1.18 -5.29
N SER A 170 8.47 1.15 -6.05
CA SER A 170 8.32 0.32 -7.26
C SER A 170 9.14 0.78 -8.48
N TYR A 171 10.17 1.61 -8.31
CA TYR A 171 10.99 2.17 -9.40
C TYR A 171 12.42 1.61 -9.47
N SER A 172 12.87 0.84 -8.49
CA SER A 172 14.14 0.11 -8.61
C SER A 172 13.94 -1.16 -9.47
N LEU A 173 14.92 -1.55 -10.29
CA LEU A 173 14.83 -2.74 -11.17
C LEU A 173 14.38 -4.02 -10.45
N HIS A 174 14.62 -4.13 -9.14
CA HIS A 174 14.21 -5.26 -8.29
C HIS A 174 12.70 -5.29 -7.95
N SER A 175 11.95 -4.22 -8.21
CA SER A 175 10.54 -4.08 -7.81
C SER A 175 9.52 -4.39 -8.92
N LEU A 176 9.98 -4.63 -10.15
CA LEU A 176 9.14 -5.03 -11.28
C LEU A 176 8.42 -6.36 -11.01
N THR A 177 9.01 -7.24 -10.20
CA THR A 177 8.43 -8.54 -9.83
C THR A 177 7.17 -8.37 -8.98
N SER A 178 7.20 -7.48 -7.99
CA SER A 178 6.02 -7.16 -7.17
C SER A 178 4.92 -6.52 -8.00
N MET A 179 5.28 -5.63 -8.93
CA MET A 179 4.35 -5.03 -9.88
C MET A 179 3.68 -6.10 -10.75
N LEU A 180 4.43 -7.04 -11.31
CA LEU A 180 3.87 -8.13 -12.13
C LEU A 180 2.96 -9.08 -11.32
N MET A 181 3.25 -9.34 -10.05
CA MET A 181 2.38 -10.13 -9.17
C MET A 181 1.06 -9.41 -8.86
N THR A 182 1.09 -8.09 -8.60
CA THR A 182 -0.13 -7.28 -8.39
C THR A 182 -0.98 -7.20 -9.66
N LEU A 183 -0.34 -7.14 -10.83
CA LEU A 183 -1.06 -7.18 -12.11
C LEU A 183 -1.68 -8.56 -12.38
N SER A 184 -1.02 -9.64 -11.97
CA SER A 184 -1.58 -10.99 -12.08
C SER A 184 -2.79 -11.19 -11.17
N THR A 185 -2.74 -10.67 -9.94
CA THR A 185 -3.89 -10.68 -9.01
C THR A 185 -5.03 -9.76 -9.47
N MET A 186 -4.72 -8.65 -10.13
CA MET A 186 -5.71 -7.80 -10.80
C MET A 186 -6.45 -8.58 -11.90
N VAL A 187 -5.72 -9.31 -12.77
CA VAL A 187 -6.33 -10.17 -13.79
C VAL A 187 -7.25 -11.23 -13.15
N LEU A 188 -6.80 -11.88 -12.08
CA LEU A 188 -7.60 -12.86 -11.34
C LEU A 188 -8.84 -12.24 -10.67
N SER A 189 -8.78 -10.98 -10.20
CA SER A 189 -9.93 -10.31 -9.60
C SER A 189 -10.92 -9.74 -10.61
N VAL A 190 -10.44 -9.27 -11.77
CA VAL A 190 -11.31 -8.98 -12.91
C VAL A 190 -12.08 -10.25 -13.28
N TRP A 191 -11.41 -11.40 -13.30
CA TRP A 191 -12.01 -12.70 -13.57
C TRP A 191 -13.05 -13.12 -12.50
N SER A 192 -12.74 -13.01 -11.22
CA SER A 192 -13.62 -13.47 -10.13
C SER A 192 -14.91 -12.65 -9.97
N SER A 193 -14.90 -11.37 -10.37
CA SER A 193 -16.08 -10.51 -10.28
C SER A 193 -17.06 -10.68 -11.45
N VAL A 194 -16.59 -11.19 -12.60
CA VAL A 194 -17.43 -11.36 -13.81
C VAL A 194 -18.04 -12.78 -13.87
N MET A 195 -17.48 -13.73 -13.12
CA MET A 195 -18.00 -15.10 -12.96
C MET A 195 -19.11 -15.22 -11.90
N ARG A 196 -19.53 -14.11 -11.27
CA ARG A 196 -20.69 -14.03 -10.39
C ARG A 196 -21.80 -13.27 -11.07
#